data_AF-A0A2V7UCF9-F1
#
_entry.id   AF-A0A2V7UCF9-F1
#
_cell.length_a   1.000
_cell.length_b   1.000
_cell.length_c   1.000
_cell.angle_alpha   90.00
_cell.angle_beta   90.00
_cell.angle_gamma   90.00
#
_symmetry.space_group_name_H-M   'P 1'
#
loop_
_entity.id
_entity.type
_entity.pdbx_description
1 polymer ?
#
loop_
_entity_poly.entity_id
_entity_poly.type
_entity_poly.pdbx_seq_one_letter_code
_entity_poly.pdbx_strand_id
1 'polypeptide(L)'
;MKATTILLTTALSFSFVGTTLASTYGSVEPIANPAVIDTRPLRDQSLDVRTAFARQLFQCGIVDQVIHALSSSGAVSTINGLNTRFEVGAGGFNGHTNPAYVYTVIDSGPNAARIADISVLTDSLGYVLSQGSAFLLDADNTASFDFPANYVVLNFAAPPSIADSAALFETVGRIDPQIFSTDTSGYTQYGRAYLSLQSDVPDAEFIAGYVQAADEFGVEYTPIVNGQPSLFQGGAAFPGNNWRTKPNGEGYLARIPAQTHAALGQIRDFHLRVTREVLKKLKEGDDHHDGDKAVREVTQFKCR
;
A
#
# COMPACT_ATOMS: atom_id res chain seq x y z
N MET A 1 -17.47 -70.04 2.55
CA MET A 1 -16.28 -69.26 2.13
C MET A 1 -16.76 -67.94 1.54
N LYS A 2 -16.62 -66.83 2.25
CA LYS A 2 -16.87 -65.47 1.74
C LYS A 2 -15.66 -64.63 2.14
N ALA A 3 -14.88 -64.23 1.14
CA ALA A 3 -13.71 -63.39 1.30
C ALA A 3 -14.15 -61.97 1.62
N THR A 4 -13.58 -61.40 2.67
CA THR A 4 -13.79 -59.99 3.06
C THR A 4 -12.66 -59.18 2.43
N THR A 5 -12.98 -58.39 1.42
CA THR A 5 -12.05 -57.46 0.80
C THR A 5 -11.92 -56.22 1.69
N ILE A 6 -10.78 -56.07 2.34
CA ILE A 6 -10.40 -54.84 3.06
C ILE A 6 -9.83 -53.88 2.02
N LEU A 7 -10.57 -52.83 1.70
CA LEU A 7 -10.08 -51.69 0.92
C LEU A 7 -9.29 -50.76 1.86
N LEU A 8 -7.96 -50.86 1.81
CA LEU A 8 -7.07 -49.83 2.35
C LEU A 8 -7.22 -48.57 1.48
N THR A 9 -7.90 -47.56 2.02
CA THR A 9 -7.89 -46.21 1.44
C THR A 9 -6.67 -45.50 2.00
N THR A 10 -5.55 -45.55 1.25
CA THR A 10 -4.37 -44.74 1.52
C THR A 10 -4.74 -43.29 1.23
N ALA A 11 -5.11 -42.54 2.27
CA ALA A 11 -5.19 -41.08 2.18
C ALA A 11 -3.76 -40.55 2.05
N LEU A 12 -3.32 -40.29 0.81
CA LEU A 12 -2.18 -39.43 0.58
C LEU A 12 -2.59 -38.02 1.04
N SER A 13 -2.21 -37.67 2.25
CA SER A 13 -2.17 -36.29 2.72
C SER A 13 -1.08 -35.57 1.93
N PHE A 14 -1.45 -35.03 0.77
CA PHE A 14 -0.69 -33.95 0.15
C PHE A 14 -0.78 -32.76 1.08
N SER A 15 0.23 -32.64 1.95
CA SER A 15 0.54 -31.37 2.60
C SER A 15 0.95 -30.43 1.47
N PHE A 16 0.02 -29.58 1.02
CA PHE A 16 0.38 -28.37 0.29
C PHE A 16 1.22 -27.54 1.26
N VAL A 17 2.53 -27.77 1.23
CA VAL A 17 3.49 -26.71 1.53
C VAL A 17 3.22 -25.68 0.45
N GLY A 18 2.33 -24.74 0.74
CA GLY A 18 2.16 -23.57 -0.09
C GLY A 18 3.53 -22.90 -0.13
N THR A 19 4.24 -23.06 -1.24
CA THR A 19 5.33 -22.16 -1.59
C THR A 19 4.71 -20.77 -1.58
N THR A 20 4.88 -20.05 -0.47
CA THR A 20 4.69 -18.61 -0.44
C THR A 20 5.59 -18.10 -1.55
N LEU A 21 4.99 -17.73 -2.68
CA LEU A 21 5.70 -16.98 -3.70
C LEU A 21 6.21 -15.74 -2.97
N ALA A 22 7.52 -15.56 -2.94
CA ALA A 22 8.12 -14.31 -2.52
C ALA A 22 7.33 -13.16 -3.15
N SER A 23 7.02 -12.19 -2.30
CA SER A 23 6.06 -11.14 -2.61
C SER A 23 6.65 -9.83 -2.14
N THR A 24 6.95 -8.95 -3.08
CA THR A 24 7.18 -7.55 -2.79
C THR A 24 5.83 -6.86 -2.63
N TYR A 25 5.70 -6.06 -1.58
CA TYR A 25 4.56 -5.23 -1.29
C TYR A 25 4.93 -3.77 -1.51
N GLY A 26 4.01 -2.97 -2.04
CA GLY A 26 4.22 -1.54 -2.14
C GLY A 26 2.95 -0.73 -2.00
N SER A 27 3.13 0.53 -1.61
CA SER A 27 2.03 1.44 -1.28
C SER A 27 2.36 2.88 -1.66
N VAL A 28 1.37 3.60 -2.14
CA VAL A 28 1.47 5.01 -2.53
C VAL A 28 0.13 5.71 -2.31
N GLU A 29 0.11 6.86 -1.65
CA GLU A 29 -1.14 7.60 -1.47
C GLU A 29 -1.55 8.28 -2.79
N PRO A 30 -2.86 8.31 -3.14
CA PRO A 30 -3.36 9.03 -4.30
C PRO A 30 -3.55 10.53 -4.04
N ILE A 31 -3.53 10.97 -2.78
CA ILE A 31 -3.68 12.38 -2.42
C ILE A 31 -2.30 13.05 -2.43
N ALA A 32 -2.09 13.99 -3.34
CA ALA A 32 -0.80 14.66 -3.51
C ALA A 32 -0.26 15.30 -2.21
N ASN A 33 1.07 15.40 -2.13
CA ASN A 33 1.75 16.12 -1.06
C ASN A 33 1.31 17.61 -1.03
N PRO A 34 0.97 18.15 0.16
CA PRO A 34 0.49 19.53 0.29
C PRO A 34 1.49 20.61 -0.17
N ALA A 35 2.78 20.28 -0.27
CA ALA A 35 3.80 21.18 -0.82
C ALA A 35 3.72 21.35 -2.34
N VAL A 36 3.04 20.44 -3.07
CA VAL A 36 2.82 20.55 -4.52
C VAL A 36 1.52 21.29 -4.81
N ILE A 37 0.46 20.96 -4.07
CA ILE A 37 -0.86 21.56 -4.14
C ILE A 37 -1.51 21.45 -2.76
N ASP A 38 -2.16 22.51 -2.29
CA ASP A 38 -2.81 22.51 -0.97
C ASP A 38 -3.97 21.51 -0.91
N THR A 39 -3.67 20.29 -0.46
CA THR A 39 -4.62 19.17 -0.36
C THR A 39 -5.36 19.11 0.96
N ARG A 40 -5.16 20.07 1.89
CA ARG A 40 -5.88 20.13 3.18
C ARG A 40 -7.40 20.00 3.02
N PRO A 41 -8.08 20.73 2.10
CA PRO A 41 -9.52 20.59 1.93
C PRO A 41 -10.02 19.18 1.62
N LEU A 42 -9.17 18.32 1.02
CA LEU A 42 -9.48 16.90 0.77
C LEU A 42 -8.99 16.01 1.93
N ARG A 43 -7.82 16.29 2.52
CA ARG A 43 -7.24 15.52 3.63
C ARG A 43 -8.07 15.63 4.91
N ASP A 44 -8.73 16.77 5.11
CA ASP A 44 -9.59 17.04 6.27
C ASP A 44 -11.00 16.41 6.13
N GLN A 45 -11.31 15.83 4.97
CA GLN A 45 -12.57 15.11 4.74
C GLN A 45 -12.58 13.74 5.44
N SER A 46 -13.78 13.19 5.61
CA SER A 46 -13.96 11.83 6.13
C SER A 46 -13.19 10.81 5.29
N LEU A 47 -12.86 9.67 5.91
CA LEU A 47 -12.19 8.55 5.24
C LEU A 47 -12.98 8.06 4.02
N ASP A 48 -14.31 8.09 4.06
CA ASP A 48 -15.18 7.72 2.95
C ASP A 48 -15.02 8.63 1.75
N VAL A 49 -14.99 9.96 1.97
CA VAL A 49 -14.78 10.94 0.89
C VAL A 49 -13.38 10.76 0.28
N ARG A 50 -12.35 10.62 1.11
CA ARG A 50 -10.98 10.37 0.62
C ARG A 50 -10.89 9.06 -0.16
N THR A 51 -11.57 8.01 0.31
CA THR A 51 -11.65 6.70 -0.35
C THR A 51 -12.37 6.79 -1.69
N ALA A 52 -13.46 7.54 -1.77
CA ALA A 52 -14.21 7.76 -3.00
C ALA A 52 -13.34 8.45 -4.06
N PHE A 53 -12.58 9.48 -3.67
CA PHE A 53 -11.59 10.11 -4.54
C PHE A 53 -10.56 9.11 -5.06
N ALA A 54 -9.94 8.34 -4.16
CA ALA A 54 -8.92 7.34 -4.49
C ALA A 54 -9.44 6.30 -5.48
N ARG A 55 -10.63 5.74 -5.23
CA ARG A 55 -11.29 4.75 -6.09
C ARG A 55 -11.63 5.32 -7.45
N GLN A 56 -12.17 6.54 -7.52
CA GLN A 56 -12.48 7.17 -8.80
C GLN A 56 -11.22 7.39 -9.63
N LEU A 57 -10.15 7.89 -9.02
CA LEU A 57 -8.88 8.11 -9.70
C LEU A 57 -8.24 6.78 -10.16
N PHE A 58 -8.39 5.71 -9.38
CA PHE A 58 -7.99 4.36 -9.75
C PHE A 58 -8.77 3.85 -10.97
N GLN A 59 -10.10 4.02 -10.96
CA GLN A 59 -11.00 3.67 -12.08
C GLN A 59 -10.73 4.48 -13.35
N CYS A 60 -10.16 5.68 -13.24
CA CYS A 60 -9.65 6.43 -14.39
C CYS A 60 -8.40 5.80 -15.04
N GLY A 61 -7.88 4.70 -14.48
CA GLY A 61 -6.76 3.94 -15.02
C GLY A 61 -5.43 4.65 -14.83
N ILE A 62 -5.25 5.46 -13.78
CA ILE A 62 -3.98 6.17 -13.55
C ILE A 62 -2.81 5.18 -13.38
N VAL A 63 -3.04 4.08 -12.66
CA VAL A 63 -2.03 3.03 -12.44
C VAL A 63 -1.72 2.32 -13.75
N ASP A 64 -2.75 1.94 -14.51
CA ASP A 64 -2.57 1.29 -15.82
C ASP A 64 -1.79 2.18 -16.80
N GLN A 65 -2.03 3.49 -16.79
CA GLN A 65 -1.29 4.45 -17.59
C GLN A 65 0.19 4.50 -17.20
N VAL A 66 0.52 4.43 -15.90
CA VAL A 66 1.92 4.34 -15.44
C VAL A 66 2.57 3.05 -15.93
N ILE A 67 1.94 1.90 -15.69
CA ILE A 67 2.46 0.60 -16.15
C ILE A 67 2.65 0.58 -17.67
N HIS A 68 1.70 1.15 -18.41
CA HIS A 68 1.79 1.26 -19.86
C HIS A 68 2.94 2.17 -20.30
N ALA A 69 3.12 3.33 -19.68
CA ALA A 69 4.25 4.22 -19.98
C ALA A 69 5.61 3.55 -19.70
N LEU A 70 5.71 2.80 -18.62
CA LEU A 70 6.94 2.08 -18.26
C LEU A 70 7.24 0.90 -19.18
N SER A 71 6.22 0.10 -19.53
CA SER A 71 6.38 -1.07 -20.39
C SER A 71 6.62 -0.69 -21.85
N SER A 72 5.87 0.28 -22.39
CA SER A 72 6.01 0.73 -23.79
C SER A 72 7.35 1.40 -24.10
N SER A 73 7.99 1.98 -23.08
CA SER A 73 9.32 2.58 -23.18
C SER A 73 10.46 1.62 -22.85
N GLY A 74 10.15 0.38 -22.45
CA GLY A 74 11.12 -0.61 -22.00
C GLY A 74 11.81 -0.26 -20.67
N ALA A 75 11.29 0.70 -19.89
CA ALA A 75 11.83 1.04 -18.58
C ALA A 75 11.57 -0.04 -17.53
N VAL A 76 10.51 -0.82 -17.72
CA VAL A 76 10.30 -2.11 -17.04
C VAL A 76 10.04 -3.18 -18.11
N SER A 77 10.49 -4.40 -17.84
CA SER A 77 10.39 -5.53 -18.78
C SER A 77 9.69 -6.74 -18.17
N THR A 78 9.59 -6.79 -16.84
CA THR A 78 9.08 -7.95 -16.12
C THR A 78 7.79 -7.68 -15.37
N ILE A 79 7.39 -6.42 -15.13
CA ILE A 79 6.10 -6.06 -14.53
C ILE A 79 4.96 -6.34 -15.51
N ASN A 80 3.96 -7.12 -15.12
CA ASN A 80 2.79 -7.44 -15.93
C ASN A 80 1.59 -7.90 -15.07
N GLY A 81 0.43 -8.10 -15.70
CA GLY A 81 -0.81 -8.49 -15.00
C GLY A 81 -0.82 -9.92 -14.43
N LEU A 82 0.17 -10.77 -14.74
CA LEU A 82 0.29 -12.10 -14.14
C LEU A 82 1.04 -12.08 -12.81
N ASN A 83 1.95 -11.12 -12.62
CA ASN A 83 2.77 -11.03 -11.41
C ASN A 83 2.47 -9.82 -10.53
N THR A 84 1.73 -8.82 -11.03
CA THR A 84 1.45 -7.59 -10.30
C THR A 84 -0.04 -7.40 -10.12
N ARG A 85 -0.47 -7.08 -8.91
CA ARG A 85 -1.87 -6.81 -8.57
C ARG A 85 -1.99 -5.53 -7.78
N PHE A 86 -2.93 -4.67 -8.16
CA PHE A 86 -3.22 -3.40 -7.50
C PHE A 86 -4.62 -3.38 -6.94
N GLU A 87 -4.76 -2.75 -5.77
CA GLU A 87 -6.03 -2.52 -5.09
C GLU A 87 -6.03 -1.13 -4.44
N VAL A 88 -7.21 -0.66 -4.04
CA VAL A 88 -7.34 0.51 -3.16
C VAL A 88 -7.56 -0.01 -1.74
N GLY A 89 -6.57 0.19 -0.87
CA GLY A 89 -6.58 -0.27 0.52
C GLY A 89 -6.37 0.87 1.52
N ALA A 90 -6.37 0.55 2.81
CA ALA A 90 -5.91 1.48 3.84
C ALA A 90 -4.38 1.53 3.86
N GLY A 91 -3.82 2.72 3.89
CA GLY A 91 -2.44 2.98 4.29
C GLY A 91 -2.45 3.99 5.43
N GLY A 92 -1.50 3.90 6.35
CA GLY A 92 -1.39 4.95 7.34
C GLY A 92 0.01 5.16 7.81
N PHE A 93 0.20 6.36 8.34
CA PHE A 93 1.48 6.88 8.77
C PHE A 93 1.26 7.93 9.85
N ASN A 94 2.09 7.89 10.89
CA ASN A 94 2.11 8.86 11.97
C ASN A 94 0.70 9.18 12.51
N GLY A 95 -0.02 8.14 12.93
CA GLY A 95 -1.34 8.24 13.55
C GLY A 95 -2.50 8.63 12.61
N HIS A 96 -2.27 8.65 11.30
CA HIS A 96 -3.30 8.98 10.32
C HIS A 96 -3.48 7.86 9.29
N THR A 97 -4.73 7.54 8.97
CA THR A 97 -5.09 6.62 7.90
C THR A 97 -5.56 7.38 6.67
N ASN A 98 -4.98 7.06 5.51
CA ASN A 98 -5.38 7.48 4.17
C ASN A 98 -5.70 6.27 3.28
N PRO A 99 -6.55 6.42 2.25
CA PRO A 99 -6.59 5.42 1.18
C PRO A 99 -5.24 5.41 0.46
N ALA A 100 -4.80 4.23 0.04
CA ALA A 100 -3.56 4.03 -0.71
C ALA A 100 -3.80 3.12 -1.92
N TYR A 101 -2.99 3.28 -2.96
CA TYR A 101 -2.84 2.24 -3.99
C TYR A 101 -1.81 1.25 -3.49
N VAL A 102 -2.33 0.09 -3.11
CA VAL A 102 -1.56 -1.00 -2.54
C VAL A 102 -1.36 -2.04 -3.62
N TYR A 103 -0.18 -2.64 -3.68
CA TYR A 103 0.09 -3.67 -4.65
C TYR A 103 1.03 -4.74 -4.14
N THR A 104 0.87 -5.91 -4.72
CA THR A 104 1.74 -7.07 -4.50
C THR A 104 2.35 -7.47 -5.82
N VAL A 105 3.64 -7.78 -5.80
CA VAL A 105 4.41 -8.25 -6.95
C VAL A 105 5.05 -9.59 -6.61
N ILE A 106 4.80 -10.60 -7.44
CA ILE A 106 5.53 -11.87 -7.40
C ILE A 106 6.94 -11.60 -7.93
N ASP A 107 7.95 -11.76 -7.08
CA ASP A 107 9.37 -11.47 -7.36
C ASP A 107 10.27 -12.71 -7.31
N SER A 108 9.70 -13.89 -7.08
CA SER A 108 10.39 -15.18 -7.23
C SER A 108 9.62 -16.17 -8.10
N GLY A 109 10.37 -17.13 -8.65
CA GLY A 109 9.83 -18.20 -9.47
C GLY A 109 9.53 -17.82 -10.92
N PRO A 110 8.79 -18.68 -11.64
CA PRO A 110 8.42 -18.42 -13.03
C PRO A 110 7.52 -17.17 -13.13
N ASN A 111 7.89 -16.24 -14.02
CA ASN A 111 7.25 -14.92 -14.19
C ASN A 111 7.54 -13.88 -13.09
N ALA A 112 8.55 -14.11 -12.24
CA ALA A 112 9.01 -13.11 -11.28
C ALA A 112 9.33 -11.76 -11.93
N ALA A 113 8.85 -10.68 -11.29
CA ALA A 113 9.35 -9.35 -11.56
C ALA A 113 10.75 -9.17 -10.96
N ARG A 114 11.60 -8.40 -11.64
CA ARG A 114 12.90 -8.01 -11.09
C ARG A 114 12.70 -6.91 -10.06
N ILE A 115 13.43 -6.98 -8.94
CA ILE A 115 13.47 -5.92 -7.91
C ILE A 115 13.73 -4.54 -8.53
N ALA A 116 14.64 -4.43 -9.51
CA ALA A 116 14.90 -3.17 -10.20
C ALA A 116 13.66 -2.60 -10.93
N ASP A 117 12.87 -3.45 -11.57
CA ASP A 117 11.63 -3.03 -12.25
C ASP A 117 10.57 -2.61 -11.22
N ILE A 118 10.53 -3.27 -10.06
CA ILE A 118 9.63 -2.94 -8.95
C ILE A 118 9.99 -1.58 -8.34
N SER A 119 11.28 -1.29 -8.15
CA SER A 119 11.74 0.04 -7.71
C SER A 119 11.31 1.13 -8.70
N VAL A 120 11.51 0.90 -10.01
CA VAL A 120 11.10 1.86 -11.05
C VAL A 120 9.58 2.08 -11.05
N LEU A 121 8.77 1.02 -10.89
CA LEU A 121 7.31 1.13 -10.76
C LEU A 121 6.93 2.03 -9.58
N THR A 122 7.54 1.80 -8.42
CA THR A 122 7.28 2.56 -7.18
C THR A 122 7.66 4.01 -7.32
N ASP A 123 8.87 4.29 -7.79
CA ASP A 123 9.35 5.65 -7.99
C ASP A 123 8.45 6.40 -8.97
N SER A 124 7.99 5.73 -10.02
CA SER A 124 7.10 6.32 -11.03
C SER A 124 5.72 6.64 -10.48
N LEU A 125 5.15 5.76 -9.65
CA LEU A 125 3.90 6.03 -8.95
C LEU A 125 4.05 7.18 -7.94
N GLY A 126 5.13 7.20 -7.16
CA GLY A 126 5.44 8.27 -6.22
C GLY A 126 5.60 9.63 -6.90
N TYR A 127 6.26 9.65 -8.06
CA TYR A 127 6.37 10.85 -8.90
C TYR A 127 5.00 11.30 -9.43
N VAL A 128 4.26 10.40 -10.08
CA VAL A 128 2.98 10.71 -10.71
C VAL A 128 1.96 11.22 -9.70
N LEU A 129 1.90 10.58 -8.54
CA LEU A 129 0.97 10.95 -7.46
C LEU A 129 1.52 12.05 -6.55
N SER A 130 2.70 12.60 -6.88
CA SER A 130 3.35 13.69 -6.15
C SER A 130 3.51 13.42 -4.65
N GLN A 131 3.98 12.21 -4.31
CA GLN A 131 4.09 11.75 -2.92
C GLN A 131 5.37 12.18 -2.23
N GLY A 132 5.29 12.47 -0.94
CA GLY A 132 6.51 12.74 -0.15
C GLY A 132 7.39 11.49 -0.05
N SER A 133 6.74 10.35 0.11
CA SER A 133 7.34 9.02 0.08
C SER A 133 6.33 8.02 -0.47
N ALA A 134 6.82 6.98 -1.14
CA ALA A 134 6.11 5.72 -1.33
C ALA A 134 6.72 4.67 -0.39
N PHE A 135 6.13 3.48 -0.34
CA PHE A 135 6.61 2.37 0.47
C PHE A 135 6.85 1.13 -0.39
N LEU A 136 7.93 0.42 -0.06
CA LEU A 136 8.29 -0.89 -0.59
C LEU A 136 8.75 -1.81 0.54
N LEU A 137 8.37 -3.08 0.43
CA LEU A 137 8.86 -4.17 1.28
C LEU A 137 8.98 -5.45 0.45
N ASP A 138 10.19 -5.98 0.38
CA ASP A 138 10.47 -7.35 0.00
C ASP A 138 10.38 -8.18 1.28
N ALA A 139 9.41 -9.08 1.35
CA ALA A 139 9.04 -9.78 2.58
C ALA A 139 9.97 -10.96 2.92
N ASP A 140 10.87 -11.35 2.03
CA ASP A 140 11.71 -12.54 2.20
C ASP A 140 13.20 -12.27 2.02
N ASN A 141 13.60 -11.08 1.57
CA ASN A 141 15.00 -10.70 1.44
C ASN A 141 15.35 -9.39 2.17
N THR A 142 16.01 -9.52 3.32
CA THR A 142 16.49 -8.38 4.14
C THR A 142 17.57 -7.53 3.47
N ALA A 143 18.22 -8.04 2.43
CA ALA A 143 19.21 -7.31 1.64
C ALA A 143 18.60 -6.61 0.42
N SER A 144 17.30 -6.78 0.15
CA SER A 144 16.59 -6.01 -0.87
C SER A 144 16.36 -4.58 -0.40
N PHE A 145 16.34 -3.66 -1.38
CA PHE A 145 16.10 -2.22 -1.17
C PHE A 145 17.13 -1.52 -0.26
N ASP A 146 16.69 -0.61 0.61
CA ASP A 146 17.55 0.38 1.27
C ASP A 146 18.00 -0.06 2.67
N PHE A 147 17.13 -0.76 3.43
CA PHE A 147 17.42 -1.18 4.79
C PHE A 147 16.63 -2.44 5.20
N PRO A 148 17.15 -3.25 6.15
CA PRO A 148 16.40 -4.35 6.72
C PRO A 148 15.27 -3.82 7.61
N ALA A 149 14.09 -4.40 7.51
CA ALA A 149 12.90 -4.03 8.26
C ALA A 149 12.31 -5.23 8.99
N ASN A 150 11.99 -5.03 10.26
CA ASN A 150 11.15 -5.95 11.00
C ASN A 150 9.69 -5.53 10.84
N TYR A 151 8.78 -6.50 10.79
CA TYR A 151 7.36 -6.20 10.64
C TYR A 151 6.47 -7.31 11.20
N VAL A 152 5.20 -6.98 11.40
CA VAL A 152 4.15 -7.91 11.77
C VAL A 152 3.02 -7.88 10.75
N VAL A 153 2.24 -8.96 10.74
CA VAL A 153 1.02 -9.06 9.97
C VAL A 153 -0.13 -9.44 10.88
N LEU A 154 -1.20 -8.64 10.86
CA LEU A 154 -2.49 -9.01 11.42
C LEU A 154 -3.40 -9.48 10.30
N ASN A 155 -3.89 -10.72 10.38
CA ASN A 155 -4.70 -11.35 9.35
C ASN A 155 -6.18 -11.31 9.73
N PHE A 156 -6.98 -10.71 8.86
CA PHE A 156 -8.43 -10.79 8.92
C PHE A 156 -8.92 -12.11 8.34
N ALA A 157 -10.11 -12.55 8.75
CA ALA A 157 -10.75 -13.74 8.19
C ALA A 157 -11.09 -13.60 6.69
N ALA A 158 -11.37 -12.38 6.25
CA ALA A 158 -11.60 -11.98 4.86
C ALA A 158 -11.02 -10.57 4.64
N PRO A 159 -10.78 -10.13 3.38
CA PRO A 159 -10.36 -8.77 3.09
C PRO A 159 -11.26 -7.73 3.79
N PRO A 160 -10.72 -6.91 4.71
CA PRO A 160 -11.51 -5.93 5.45
C PRO A 160 -11.86 -4.72 4.59
N SER A 161 -12.86 -3.96 5.04
CA SER A 161 -13.05 -2.62 4.50
C SER A 161 -11.88 -1.71 4.90
N ILE A 162 -11.73 -0.59 4.17
CA ILE A 162 -10.73 0.43 4.52
C ILE A 162 -11.04 1.03 5.91
N ALA A 163 -12.32 1.15 6.27
CA ALA A 163 -12.75 1.62 7.58
C ALA A 163 -12.39 0.64 8.70
N ASP A 164 -12.58 -0.66 8.51
CA ASP A 164 -12.19 -1.67 9.51
C ASP A 164 -10.66 -1.70 9.69
N SER A 165 -9.91 -1.55 8.60
CA SER A 165 -8.44 -1.44 8.67
C SER A 165 -7.99 -0.16 9.38
N ALA A 166 -8.73 0.95 9.22
CA ALA A 166 -8.48 2.19 9.97
C ALA A 166 -8.77 1.99 11.46
N ALA A 167 -9.90 1.37 11.79
CA ALA A 167 -10.27 1.07 13.17
C ALA A 167 -9.25 0.16 13.88
N LEU A 168 -8.66 -0.81 13.16
CA LEU A 168 -7.56 -1.62 13.69
C LEU A 168 -6.32 -0.77 13.98
N PHE A 169 -5.93 0.15 13.09
CA PHE A 169 -4.81 1.04 13.36
C PHE A 169 -5.08 1.98 14.55
N GLU A 170 -6.28 2.55 14.64
CA GLU A 170 -6.69 3.37 15.78
C GLU A 170 -6.70 2.57 17.09
N THR A 171 -7.07 1.29 17.03
CA THR A 171 -6.99 0.35 18.17
C THR A 171 -5.54 0.19 18.64
N VAL A 172 -4.60 -0.01 17.72
CA VAL A 172 -3.17 -0.03 18.02
C VAL A 172 -2.75 1.28 18.71
N GLY A 173 -3.15 2.44 18.18
CA GLY A 173 -2.80 3.74 18.76
C GLY A 173 -3.37 4.01 20.14
N ARG A 174 -4.54 3.46 20.45
CA ARG A 174 -5.11 3.53 21.81
C ARG A 174 -4.35 2.64 22.79
N ILE A 175 -3.90 1.47 22.35
CA ILE A 175 -3.12 0.52 23.16
C ILE A 175 -1.75 1.11 23.44
N ASP A 176 -1.06 1.55 22.39
CA ASP A 176 0.29 2.07 22.47
C ASP A 176 0.54 3.16 21.41
N PRO A 177 0.56 4.44 21.84
CA PRO A 177 0.87 5.56 20.95
C PRO A 177 2.29 5.52 20.35
N GLN A 178 3.26 4.86 21.00
CA GLN A 178 4.66 4.83 20.54
C GLN A 178 4.86 3.96 19.29
N ILE A 179 3.93 3.05 19.02
CA ILE A 179 3.93 2.22 17.79
C ILE A 179 2.94 2.71 16.73
N PHE A 180 2.27 3.84 16.98
CA PHE A 180 1.18 4.37 16.14
C PHE A 180 1.44 5.79 15.60
N SER A 181 1.80 6.74 16.47
CA SER A 181 1.87 8.17 16.14
C SER A 181 3.30 8.71 16.17
N THR A 182 4.23 7.97 15.56
CA THR A 182 5.61 8.42 15.38
C THR A 182 5.93 8.61 13.90
N ASP A 183 7.02 9.30 13.61
CA ASP A 183 7.56 9.46 12.24
C ASP A 183 8.10 8.14 11.64
N THR A 184 8.04 7.04 12.40
CA THR A 184 8.42 5.69 11.96
C THR A 184 7.25 4.72 11.95
N SER A 185 6.09 5.14 12.47
CA SER A 185 4.91 4.29 12.57
C SER A 185 4.13 4.34 11.28
N GLY A 186 4.07 3.21 10.59
CA GLY A 186 3.34 3.06 9.35
C GLY A 186 2.73 1.69 9.20
N TYR A 187 1.65 1.64 8.42
CA TYR A 187 0.99 0.39 8.07
C TYR A 187 0.40 0.45 6.67
N THR A 188 0.11 -0.72 6.11
CA THR A 188 -0.66 -0.84 4.88
C THR A 188 -1.46 -2.14 4.86
N GLN A 189 -2.67 -2.07 4.29
CA GLN A 189 -3.54 -3.19 4.02
C GLN A 189 -3.21 -3.84 2.68
N TYR A 190 -3.05 -5.16 2.64
CA TYR A 190 -2.90 -5.96 1.42
C TYR A 190 -3.85 -7.15 1.45
N GLY A 191 -4.92 -7.13 0.64
CA GLY A 191 -5.97 -8.15 0.71
C GLY A 191 -6.54 -8.27 2.12
N ARG A 192 -6.34 -9.43 2.77
CA ARG A 192 -6.74 -9.70 4.17
C ARG A 192 -5.70 -9.32 5.23
N ALA A 193 -4.51 -8.91 4.82
CA ALA A 193 -3.39 -8.64 5.72
C ALA A 193 -3.35 -7.15 6.06
N TYR A 194 -3.12 -6.86 7.33
CA TYR A 194 -2.67 -5.58 7.82
C TYR A 194 -1.20 -5.72 8.18
N LEU A 195 -0.33 -5.03 7.45
CA LEU A 195 1.11 -5.08 7.64
C LEU A 195 1.58 -3.80 8.32
N SER A 196 2.37 -3.93 9.39
CA SER A 196 3.02 -2.78 10.01
C SER A 196 4.51 -3.02 10.21
N LEU A 197 5.31 -2.04 9.80
CA LEU A 197 6.73 -2.02 10.07
C LEU A 197 6.97 -1.61 11.52
N GLN A 198 8.02 -2.20 12.11
CA GLN A 198 8.45 -1.85 13.44
C GLN A 198 8.78 -0.35 13.52
N SER A 199 8.11 0.34 14.45
CA SER A 199 8.43 1.72 14.83
C SER A 199 9.72 1.75 15.67
N ASP A 200 10.22 2.94 16.00
CA ASP A 200 11.42 3.12 16.86
C ASP A 200 11.15 2.76 18.34
N VAL A 201 10.80 1.49 18.59
CA VAL A 201 10.54 0.88 19.89
C VAL A 201 11.20 -0.51 19.96
N PRO A 202 11.49 -1.03 21.16
CA PRO A 202 12.00 -2.39 21.32
C PRO A 202 11.03 -3.46 20.80
N ASP A 203 11.56 -4.58 20.29
CA ASP A 203 10.76 -5.70 19.75
C ASP A 203 9.66 -6.16 20.72
N ALA A 204 9.97 -6.26 22.01
CA ALA A 204 9.02 -6.73 23.03
C ALA A 204 7.80 -5.80 23.17
N GLU A 205 7.99 -4.49 23.05
CA GLU A 205 6.92 -3.49 23.10
C GLU A 205 6.06 -3.56 21.84
N PHE A 206 6.71 -3.58 20.67
CA PHE A 206 6.02 -3.70 19.38
C PHE A 206 5.17 -4.97 19.30
N ILE A 207 5.74 -6.13 19.66
CA ILE A 207 5.03 -7.42 19.68
C ILE A 207 3.87 -7.36 20.66
N ALA A 208 4.08 -6.87 21.90
CA ALA A 208 3.03 -6.83 22.91
C ALA A 208 1.84 -5.97 22.47
N GLY A 209 2.10 -4.78 21.91
CA GLY A 209 1.06 -3.89 21.42
C GLY A 209 0.24 -4.51 20.29
N TYR A 210 0.88 -5.13 19.30
CA TYR A 210 0.17 -5.77 18.19
C TYR A 210 -0.52 -7.08 18.57
N VAL A 211 0.00 -7.85 19.53
CA VAL A 211 -0.69 -9.03 20.07
C VAL A 211 -1.95 -8.61 20.82
N GLN A 212 -1.87 -7.55 21.64
CA GLN A 212 -3.05 -7.02 22.34
C GLN A 212 -4.08 -6.46 21.34
N ALA A 213 -3.64 -5.74 20.31
CA ALA A 213 -4.53 -5.23 19.27
C ALA A 213 -5.22 -6.37 18.51
N ALA A 214 -4.48 -7.45 18.22
CA ALA A 214 -5.03 -8.62 17.56
C ALA A 214 -6.13 -9.30 18.40
N ASP A 215 -5.89 -9.47 19.70
CA ASP A 215 -6.86 -10.03 20.64
C ASP A 215 -8.12 -9.15 20.76
N GLU A 216 -7.93 -7.84 20.96
CA GLU A 216 -9.05 -6.91 21.13
C GLU A 216 -9.90 -6.76 19.87
N PHE A 217 -9.27 -6.74 18.69
CA PHE A 217 -9.96 -6.57 17.42
C PHE A 217 -10.50 -7.90 16.86
N GLY A 218 -10.02 -9.04 17.35
CA GLY A 218 -10.42 -10.37 16.87
C GLY A 218 -9.78 -10.76 15.53
N VAL A 219 -8.50 -10.43 15.34
CA VAL A 219 -7.70 -10.81 14.15
C VAL A 219 -6.52 -11.69 14.54
N GLU A 220 -5.96 -12.41 13.58
CA GLU A 220 -4.84 -13.31 13.84
C GLU A 220 -3.49 -12.56 13.78
N TYR A 221 -2.67 -12.69 14.83
CA TYR A 221 -1.30 -12.19 14.82
C TYR A 221 -0.35 -13.16 14.10
N THR A 222 0.57 -12.64 13.28
CA THR A 222 1.62 -13.41 12.60
C THR A 222 2.90 -12.54 12.50
N PRO A 223 4.11 -13.10 12.72
CA PRO A 223 4.44 -14.53 12.85
C PRO A 223 4.46 -15.09 14.27
N ILE A 224 4.19 -16.39 14.36
CA ILE A 224 4.40 -17.20 15.55
C ILE A 224 5.58 -18.15 15.27
N VAL A 225 6.65 -18.04 16.07
CA VAL A 225 7.85 -18.90 15.98
C VAL A 225 7.98 -19.70 17.27
N ASN A 226 8.06 -21.03 17.16
CA ASN A 226 8.11 -21.93 18.32
C ASN A 226 6.97 -21.69 19.34
N GLY A 227 5.78 -21.34 18.85
CA GLY A 227 4.61 -21.07 19.68
C GLY A 227 4.61 -19.70 20.38
N GLN A 228 5.56 -18.81 20.07
CA GLN A 228 5.64 -17.46 20.62
C GLN A 228 5.48 -16.41 19.53
N PRO A 229 4.78 -15.28 19.79
CA PRO A 229 4.78 -14.12 18.92
C PRO A 229 6.20 -13.63 18.61
N SER A 230 6.45 -13.30 17.35
CA SER A 230 7.75 -12.88 16.82
C SER A 230 7.56 -11.80 15.76
N LEU A 231 8.64 -11.38 15.10
CA LEU A 231 8.66 -10.47 13.96
C LEU A 231 9.08 -11.21 12.69
N PHE A 232 8.53 -10.81 11.55
CA PHE A 232 9.12 -11.12 10.25
C PHE A 232 10.29 -10.19 9.98
N GLN A 233 11.15 -10.58 9.04
CA GLN A 233 12.27 -9.76 8.58
C GLN A 233 12.23 -9.68 7.06
N GLY A 234 12.31 -8.46 6.52
CA GLY A 234 12.33 -8.19 5.09
C GLY A 234 13.26 -7.02 4.77
N GLY A 235 13.35 -6.65 3.50
CA GLY A 235 14.07 -5.46 3.03
C GLY A 235 13.08 -4.39 2.63
N ALA A 236 13.29 -3.13 3.04
CA ALA A 236 12.34 -2.06 2.79
C ALA A 236 13.01 -0.81 2.19
N ALA A 237 12.19 0.03 1.55
CA ALA A 237 12.57 1.37 1.14
C ALA A 237 11.39 2.34 1.24
N PHE A 238 11.76 3.61 1.44
CA PHE A 238 10.85 4.75 1.42
C PHE A 238 11.28 5.74 0.33
N PRO A 239 11.19 5.37 -0.95
CA PRO A 239 11.60 6.26 -2.02
C PRO A 239 10.74 7.51 -2.00
N GLY A 240 11.40 8.66 -1.94
CA GLY A 240 10.73 9.94 -1.70
C GLY A 240 11.27 11.10 -2.52
N ASN A 241 10.57 12.22 -2.38
CA ASN A 241 10.98 13.51 -2.91
C ASN A 241 10.58 14.64 -1.94
N ASN A 242 11.54 15.52 -1.64
CA ASN A 242 11.24 16.76 -0.94
C ASN A 242 10.72 17.81 -1.93
N TRP A 243 9.40 17.89 -2.09
CA TRP A 243 8.74 18.80 -3.03
C TRP A 243 8.97 20.29 -2.79
N ARG A 244 9.42 20.69 -1.59
CA ARG A 244 9.77 22.10 -1.32
C ARG A 244 11.09 22.50 -1.97
N THR A 245 12.05 21.59 -1.99
CA THR A 245 13.40 21.84 -2.54
C THR A 245 13.60 21.24 -3.93
N LYS A 246 12.76 20.27 -4.32
CA LYS A 246 12.77 19.54 -5.59
C LYS A 246 11.35 19.54 -6.18
N PRO A 247 10.86 20.71 -6.63
CA PRO A 247 9.45 20.89 -7.00
C PRO A 247 9.03 20.13 -8.27
N ASN A 248 10.00 19.73 -9.09
CA ASN A 248 9.72 18.96 -10.31
C ASN A 248 9.87 17.45 -10.10
N GLY A 249 9.99 16.99 -8.85
CA GLY A 249 10.07 15.56 -8.54
C GLY A 249 11.44 14.96 -8.82
N GLU A 250 12.50 15.78 -8.83
CA GLU A 250 13.86 15.38 -9.19
C GLU A 250 14.39 14.20 -8.35
N GLY A 251 13.92 14.05 -7.11
CA GLY A 251 14.23 12.91 -6.26
C GLY A 251 13.79 11.57 -6.88
N TYR A 252 12.57 11.50 -7.41
CA TYR A 252 12.07 10.32 -8.11
C TYR A 252 12.67 10.20 -9.51
N LEU A 253 12.67 11.29 -10.29
CA LEU A 253 13.13 11.26 -11.68
C LEU A 253 14.59 10.81 -11.82
N ALA A 254 15.44 11.05 -10.81
CA ALA A 254 16.81 10.55 -10.79
C ALA A 254 16.93 9.01 -10.77
N ARG A 255 15.89 8.30 -10.32
CA ARG A 255 15.84 6.82 -10.25
C ARG A 255 14.98 6.19 -11.34
N ILE A 256 14.28 7.00 -12.13
CA ILE A 256 13.44 6.56 -13.23
C ILE A 256 14.18 6.75 -14.55
N PRO A 257 14.19 5.76 -15.46
CA PRO A 257 14.79 5.92 -16.79
C PRO A 257 14.23 7.12 -17.57
N ALA A 258 15.12 7.97 -18.11
CA ALA A 258 14.76 9.27 -18.70
C ALA A 258 13.74 9.20 -19.84
N GLN A 259 13.72 8.10 -20.59
CA GLN A 259 12.79 7.90 -21.70
C GLN A 259 11.31 7.90 -21.29
N THR A 260 10.99 7.71 -20.01
CA THR A 260 9.59 7.69 -19.52
C THR A 260 9.13 9.04 -18.99
N HIS A 261 10.04 9.96 -18.71
CA HIS A 261 9.77 11.17 -17.94
C HIS A 261 8.66 12.03 -18.55
N ALA A 262 8.65 12.16 -19.88
CA ALA A 262 7.61 12.93 -20.57
C ALA A 262 6.22 12.30 -20.43
N ALA A 263 6.10 10.98 -20.59
CA ALA A 263 4.83 10.26 -20.45
C ALA A 263 4.34 10.30 -18.99
N LEU A 264 5.23 10.05 -18.02
CA LEU A 264 4.90 10.17 -16.60
C LEU A 264 4.51 11.61 -16.21
N GLY A 265 5.16 12.62 -16.79
CA GLY A 265 4.81 14.02 -16.60
C GLY A 265 3.37 14.33 -17.04
N GLN A 266 2.93 13.80 -18.19
CA GLN A 266 1.55 13.96 -18.66
C GLN A 266 0.53 13.30 -17.71
N ILE A 267 0.85 12.12 -17.17
CA ILE A 267 -0.01 11.43 -16.20
C ILE A 267 -0.07 12.20 -14.87
N ARG A 268 1.06 12.76 -14.44
CA ARG A 268 1.14 13.66 -13.27
C ARG A 268 0.30 14.93 -13.48
N ASP A 269 0.37 15.54 -14.66
CA ASP A 269 -0.43 16.73 -14.98
C ASP A 269 -1.94 16.43 -14.93
N PHE A 270 -2.35 15.26 -15.43
CA PHE A 270 -3.70 14.75 -15.28
C PHE A 270 -4.11 14.63 -13.80
N HIS A 271 -3.29 13.98 -12.98
CA HIS A 271 -3.53 13.82 -11.54
C HIS A 271 -3.70 15.16 -10.82
N LEU A 272 -2.79 16.10 -11.06
CA LEU A 272 -2.82 17.41 -10.44
C LEU A 272 -4.00 18.26 -10.93
N ARG A 273 -4.39 18.16 -12.21
CA ARG A 273 -5.59 18.81 -12.74
C ARG A 273 -6.84 18.30 -12.03
N VAL A 274 -7.04 16.99 -11.97
CA VAL A 274 -8.18 16.36 -11.30
C VAL A 274 -8.22 16.75 -9.81
N THR A 275 -7.07 16.74 -9.14
CA THR A 275 -6.97 17.16 -7.74
C THR A 275 -7.41 18.62 -7.56
N ARG A 276 -6.98 19.54 -8.45
CA ARG A 276 -7.44 20.95 -8.42
C ARG A 276 -8.95 21.08 -8.61
N GLU A 277 -9.52 20.34 -9.56
CA GLU A 277 -10.97 20.35 -9.82
C GLU A 277 -11.76 19.91 -8.59
N VAL A 278 -11.32 18.83 -7.93
CA VAL A 278 -11.94 18.33 -6.70
C VAL A 278 -11.83 19.34 -5.56
N LEU A 279 -10.63 19.88 -5.34
CA LEU A 279 -10.41 20.88 -4.29
C LEU A 279 -11.23 22.15 -4.50
N LYS A 280 -11.48 22.56 -5.74
CA LYS A 280 -12.36 23.68 -6.06
C LYS A 280 -13.80 23.39 -5.65
N LYS A 281 -14.31 22.20 -5.97
CA LYS A 281 -15.69 21.80 -5.62
C LYS A 281 -15.89 21.72 -4.11
N LEU A 282 -14.95 21.11 -3.39
CA LEU A 282 -15.02 21.02 -1.92
C LEU A 282 -15.07 22.41 -1.26
N LYS A 283 -14.31 23.39 -1.77
CA LYS A 283 -14.34 24.78 -1.27
C LYS A 283 -15.66 25.51 -1.59
N GLU A 284 -16.29 25.20 -2.72
CA GLU A 284 -17.61 25.75 -3.07
C GLU A 284 -18.74 25.06 -2.26
N GLY A 285 -18.45 23.93 -1.61
CA GLY A 285 -19.37 23.11 -0.84
C GLY A 285 -19.51 23.43 0.66
N ASP A 286 -18.59 24.25 1.22
CA ASP A 286 -18.43 24.53 2.66
C ASP A 286 -19.65 25.14 3.38
N ASP A 287 -20.73 25.50 2.66
CA ASP A 287 -21.96 25.99 3.28
C ASP A 287 -22.84 24.89 3.91
N HIS A 288 -22.62 23.59 3.62
CA HIS A 288 -23.41 22.49 4.21
C HIS A 288 -22.62 21.18 4.40
N HIS A 289 -22.50 20.71 5.65
CA HIS A 289 -21.93 19.42 6.04
C HIS A 289 -22.84 18.24 5.64
N ASP A 290 -22.90 17.93 4.35
CA ASP A 290 -23.54 16.72 3.83
C ASP A 290 -22.48 15.79 3.22
N GLY A 291 -22.21 14.67 3.89
CA GLY A 291 -21.18 13.70 3.47
C GLY A 291 -21.45 13.10 2.08
N ASP A 292 -22.72 12.90 1.71
CA ASP A 292 -23.09 12.35 0.40
C ASP A 292 -22.79 13.34 -0.73
N LYS A 293 -22.94 14.64 -0.45
CA LYS A 293 -22.57 15.72 -1.37
C LYS A 293 -21.06 15.75 -1.59
N ALA A 294 -20.26 15.66 -0.53
CA ALA A 294 -18.81 15.63 -0.64
C ALA A 294 -18.31 14.42 -1.44
N VAL A 295 -18.87 13.23 -1.21
CA VAL A 295 -18.55 12.02 -2.02
C VAL A 295 -18.86 12.24 -3.51
N ARG A 296 -19.98 12.90 -3.82
CA ARG A 296 -20.33 13.23 -5.21
C ARG A 296 -19.34 14.23 -5.82
N GLU A 297 -18.91 15.23 -5.08
CA GLU A 297 -17.97 16.24 -5.57
C GLU A 297 -16.60 15.63 -5.94
N VAL A 298 -16.11 14.72 -5.11
CA VAL A 298 -14.82 14.05 -5.33
C VAL A 298 -14.85 12.94 -6.38
N THR A 299 -16.02 12.60 -6.94
CA THR A 299 -16.16 11.55 -7.97
C THR A 299 -16.55 12.10 -9.35
N GLN A 300 -16.93 13.37 -9.46
CA GLN A 300 -17.46 13.98 -10.68
C GLN A 300 -16.42 14.60 -11.64
N PHE A 301 -15.15 14.17 -11.59
CA PHE A 301 -14.14 14.62 -12.53
C PHE A 301 -14.06 13.69 -13.75
N LYS A 302 -13.66 14.23 -14.90
CA LYS A 302 -13.50 13.44 -16.12
C LYS A 302 -12.13 12.78 -16.18
N CYS A 303 -12.12 11.47 -16.42
CA CYS A 303 -10.88 10.73 -16.67
C CYS A 303 -10.19 11.13 -18.00
N ARG A 304 -10.97 11.65 -18.96
CA ARG A 304 -10.54 12.10 -20.29
C ARG A 304 -11.33 13.31 -20.73
#